data_AF-A0A507WE61-F1
#
_entry.id   AF-A0A507WE61-F1
#
_cell.length_a   1.000
_cell.length_b   1.000
_cell.length_c   1.000
_cell.angle_alpha   90.00
_cell.angle_beta   90.00
_cell.angle_gamma   90.00
#
_symmetry.space_group_name_H-M   'P 1'
#
loop_
_entity.id
_entity.type
_entity.pdbx_description
1 polymer ?
#
loop_
_entity_poly.entity_id
_entity_poly.type
_entity_poly.pdbx_seq_one_letter_code
_entity_poly.pdbx_strand_id
1 'polypeptide(L)'
;MHTVTCLACGWVMVACSRAQAEQEVAQFNAYFASLTENQRIDYYGHKKADIKRYEQCFGCGGAYQNFRHAVKEDCPDGVTLLPLIQDDV
;
A
#
# COMPACT_ATOMS: atom_id res chain seq x y z
N MET A 1 -11.16 -5.34 -6.94
CA MET A 1 -10.49 -4.27 -6.18
C MET A 1 -11.52 -3.21 -5.88
N HIS A 2 -11.63 -2.79 -4.62
CA HIS A 2 -12.51 -1.71 -4.18
C HIS A 2 -11.68 -0.68 -3.42
N THR A 3 -12.20 0.54 -3.25
CA THR A 3 -11.52 1.61 -2.53
C THR A 3 -12.04 1.72 -1.12
N VAL A 4 -11.16 2.12 -0.20
CA VAL A 4 -11.43 2.20 1.23
C VAL A 4 -10.93 3.53 1.79
N THR A 5 -11.67 4.10 2.72
CA THR A 5 -11.40 5.40 3.33
C THR A 5 -11.06 5.20 4.79
N CYS A 6 -9.91 5.72 5.22
CA CYS A 6 -9.47 5.67 6.60
C CYS A 6 -10.44 6.45 7.49
N LEU A 7 -10.95 5.81 8.54
CA LEU A 7 -11.88 6.45 9.48
C LEU A 7 -11.21 7.52 10.36
N ALA A 8 -9.87 7.49 10.47
CA ALA A 8 -9.12 8.44 11.29
C ALA A 8 -8.74 9.73 10.55
N CYS A 9 -8.36 9.65 9.27
CA CYS A 9 -7.84 10.82 8.54
C CYS A 9 -8.46 11.06 7.15
N GLY A 10 -9.40 10.22 6.72
CA GLY A 10 -10.06 10.36 5.42
C GLY A 10 -9.21 9.96 4.22
N TRP A 11 -7.98 9.43 4.42
CA TRP A 11 -7.14 9.00 3.32
C TRP A 11 -7.77 7.80 2.58
N VAL A 12 -7.79 7.87 1.25
CA VAL A 12 -8.34 6.81 0.40
C VAL A 12 -7.22 5.91 -0.12
N MET A 13 -7.46 4.61 -0.04
CA MET A 13 -6.55 3.56 -0.47
C MET A 13 -7.31 2.51 -1.30
N VAL A 14 -6.59 1.64 -2.00
CA VAL A 14 -7.19 0.50 -2.72
C VAL A 14 -7.02 -0.77 -1.91
N ALA A 15 -8.10 -1.50 -1.68
CA ALA A 15 -8.07 -2.76 -0.96
C ALA A 15 -7.46 -3.88 -1.81
N CYS A 16 -6.56 -4.64 -1.20
CA CYS A 16 -5.99 -5.88 -1.71
C CYS A 16 -6.01 -6.97 -0.63
N SER A 17 -5.98 -8.23 -1.05
CA SER A 17 -5.82 -9.34 -0.11
C SER A 17 -4.39 -9.40 0.45
N ARG A 18 -4.22 -10.00 1.62
CA ARG A 18 -2.88 -10.28 2.17
C ARG A 18 -2.01 -11.08 1.19
N ALA A 19 -2.57 -12.08 0.52
CA ALA A 19 -1.84 -12.90 -0.45
C ALA A 19 -1.30 -12.07 -1.62
N GLN A 20 -2.09 -11.11 -2.13
CA GLN A 20 -1.62 -10.19 -3.18
C GLN A 20 -0.50 -9.28 -2.69
N ALA A 21 -0.66 -8.69 -1.49
CA ALA A 21 0.36 -7.83 -0.90
C ALA A 21 1.69 -8.57 -0.69
N GLU A 22 1.63 -9.82 -0.17
CA GLU A 22 2.80 -10.68 0.00
C GLU A 22 3.47 -11.02 -1.33
N GLN A 23 2.67 -11.30 -2.37
CA GLN A 23 3.17 -11.55 -3.71
C GLN A 23 3.88 -10.32 -4.29
N GLU A 24 3.31 -9.11 -4.16
CA GLU A 24 3.93 -7.89 -4.66
C GLU A 24 5.24 -7.57 -3.92
N VAL A 25 5.26 -7.75 -2.59
CA VAL A 25 6.49 -7.60 -1.80
C VAL A 25 7.57 -8.59 -2.25
N ALA A 26 7.20 -9.85 -2.49
CA ALA A 26 8.14 -10.86 -2.96
C ALA A 26 8.68 -10.52 -4.35
N GLN A 27 7.81 -10.11 -5.28
CA GLN A 27 8.20 -9.72 -6.64
C GLN A 27 9.13 -8.50 -6.63
N PHE A 28 8.79 -7.45 -5.87
CA PHE A 28 9.64 -6.29 -5.72
C PHE A 28 11.00 -6.65 -5.11
N ASN A 29 11.01 -7.47 -4.05
CA ASN A 29 12.26 -7.84 -3.38
C ASN A 29 13.15 -8.72 -4.26
N ALA A 30 12.56 -9.56 -5.12
CA ALA A 30 13.31 -10.30 -6.14
C ALA A 30 13.92 -9.36 -7.20
N TYR A 31 13.14 -8.40 -7.70
CA TYR A 31 13.65 -7.36 -8.59
C TYR A 31 14.76 -6.53 -7.93
N PHE A 32 14.55 -6.05 -6.71
CA PHE A 32 15.54 -5.31 -5.93
C PHE A 32 16.85 -6.10 -5.74
N ALA A 33 16.75 -7.42 -5.53
CA ALA A 33 17.92 -8.30 -5.44
C ALA A 33 18.67 -8.43 -6.78
N SER A 34 18.00 -8.25 -7.92
CA SER A 34 18.66 -8.27 -9.23
C SER A 34 19.44 -6.98 -9.57
N LEU A 35 19.18 -5.89 -8.84
CA LEU A 35 19.84 -4.60 -9.06
C LEU A 35 21.28 -4.59 -8.55
N THR A 36 22.11 -3.76 -9.18
CA THR A 36 23.43 -3.42 -8.67
C THR A 36 23.34 -2.64 -7.36
N GLU A 37 24.41 -2.61 -6.59
CA GLU A 37 24.44 -1.88 -5.31
C GLU A 37 24.12 -0.39 -5.47
N ASN A 38 24.73 0.26 -6.48
CA ASN A 38 24.46 1.68 -6.77
C ASN A 38 22.97 1.90 -7.09
N GLN A 39 22.35 1.03 -7.90
CA GLN A 39 20.92 1.15 -8.21
C GLN A 39 20.03 0.96 -6.97
N ARG A 40 20.39 0.05 -6.05
CA ARG A 40 19.65 -0.12 -4.79
C ARG A 40 19.72 1.12 -3.92
N ILE A 41 20.89 1.76 -3.85
CA ILE A 41 21.09 3.00 -3.09
C ILE A 41 20.35 4.16 -3.77
N ASP A 42 20.60 4.38 -5.06
CA ASP A 42 20.12 5.55 -5.80
C ASP A 42 18.59 5.55 -5.96
N TYR A 43 17.98 4.40 -6.27
CA TYR A 43 16.55 4.35 -6.58
C TYR A 43 15.68 4.11 -5.35
N TYR A 44 16.22 3.40 -4.36
CA TYR A 44 15.41 2.86 -3.25
C TYR A 44 16.02 3.12 -1.87
N GLY A 45 17.14 3.86 -1.78
CA GLY A 45 17.81 4.15 -0.51
C GLY A 45 18.26 2.90 0.24
N HIS A 46 18.59 1.84 -0.50
CA HIS A 46 18.94 0.52 0.00
C HIS A 46 17.82 -0.14 0.85
N LYS A 47 16.55 0.23 0.62
CA LYS A 47 15.37 -0.32 1.34
C LYS A 47 14.59 -1.30 0.48
N LYS A 48 14.38 -2.49 1.04
CA LYS A 48 13.47 -3.51 0.52
C LYS A 48 12.01 -3.13 0.78
N ALA A 49 11.08 -3.75 0.05
CA ALA A 49 9.67 -3.68 0.38
C ALA A 49 9.38 -4.48 1.66
N ASP A 50 8.45 -3.96 2.46
CA ASP A 50 7.98 -4.55 3.71
C ASP A 50 6.45 -4.58 3.69
N ILE A 51 5.88 -5.72 4.07
CA ILE A 51 4.43 -5.94 4.17
C ILE A 51 3.78 -4.96 5.15
N LYS A 52 4.51 -4.47 6.16
CA LYS A 52 3.99 -3.50 7.15
C LYS A 52 3.42 -2.24 6.51
N ARG A 53 3.89 -1.83 5.33
CA ARG A 53 3.34 -0.67 4.61
C ARG A 53 1.89 -0.89 4.14
N TYR A 54 1.50 -2.14 3.92
CA TYR A 54 0.13 -2.49 3.55
C TYR A 54 -0.78 -2.64 4.78
N GLU A 55 -0.21 -2.70 5.98
CA GLU A 55 -0.95 -2.86 7.25
C GLU A 55 -1.25 -1.51 7.91
N GLN A 56 -0.93 -0.40 7.26
CA GLN A 56 -1.03 0.94 7.82
C GLN A 56 -1.56 1.95 6.81
N CYS A 57 -2.38 2.88 7.28
CA CYS A 57 -2.80 4.05 6.53
C CYS A 57 -1.57 4.88 6.15
N PHE A 58 -1.42 5.16 4.85
CA PHE A 58 -0.31 6.00 4.39
C PHE A 58 -0.35 7.43 4.95
N GLY A 59 -1.55 7.99 5.14
CA GLY A 59 -1.72 9.36 5.61
C GLY A 59 -1.42 9.54 7.11
N CYS A 60 -1.89 8.62 7.97
CA CYS A 60 -1.81 8.77 9.44
C CYS A 60 -1.09 7.64 10.19
N GLY A 61 -0.68 6.57 9.52
CA GLY A 61 -0.05 5.39 10.15
C GLY A 61 -1.01 4.51 10.95
N GLY A 62 -2.32 4.81 10.98
CA GLY A 62 -3.33 3.99 11.65
C GLY A 62 -3.45 2.59 11.07
N ALA A 63 -3.89 1.62 11.87
CA ALA A 63 -3.95 0.21 11.46
C ALA A 63 -4.97 -0.05 10.33
N TYR A 64 -4.67 -1.01 9.46
CA TYR A 64 -5.46 -1.35 8.26
C TYR A 64 -6.91 -1.76 8.54
N GLN A 65 -7.24 -2.15 9.78
CA GLN A 65 -8.60 -2.52 10.17
C GLN A 65 -9.53 -1.31 10.36
N ASN A 66 -9.00 -0.07 10.42
CA ASN A 66 -9.79 1.12 10.71
C ASN A 66 -10.23 1.88 9.43
N PHE A 67 -10.88 1.16 8.52
CA PHE A 67 -11.28 1.64 7.21
C PHE A 67 -12.73 1.25 6.90
N ARG A 68 -13.41 2.08 6.11
CA ARG A 68 -14.74 1.79 5.52
C ARG A 68 -14.65 1.76 4.00
N HIS A 69 -15.66 1.24 3.32
CA HIS A 69 -15.80 1.46 1.88
C HIS A 69 -15.79 2.97 1.54
N ALA A 70 -15.07 3.33 0.49
CA ALA A 70 -15.06 4.69 -0.01
C ALA A 70 -16.38 5.02 -0.74
N VAL A 71 -16.77 6.29 -0.68
CA VAL A 71 -17.90 6.85 -1.43
C VAL A 71 -17.40 7.84 -2.49
N LYS A 72 -18.26 8.22 -3.43
CA LYS A 72 -17.93 9.00 -4.64
C LYS A 72 -17.15 10.30 -4.39
N GLU A 73 -17.27 10.89 -3.20
CA GLU A 73 -16.66 12.18 -2.86
C GLU A 73 -15.45 12.07 -1.92
N ASP A 74 -15.07 10.85 -1.50
CA ASP A 74 -13.92 10.67 -0.61
C ASP A 74 -12.58 10.91 -1.33
N CYS A 75 -12.54 10.71 -2.65
CA CYS A 75 -11.32 10.75 -3.44
C CYS A 75 -11.48 11.61 -4.69
N PRO A 76 -10.60 12.58 -4.95
CA PRO A 76 -10.57 13.30 -6.22
C PRO A 76 -10.22 12.38 -7.39
N ASP A 77 -10.76 12.68 -8.56
CA ASP A 77 -10.41 11.95 -9.78
C ASP A 77 -8.95 12.18 -10.20
N GLY A 78 -8.35 11.17 -10.83
CA GLY A 78 -7.01 11.26 -11.43
C GLY A 78 -5.84 11.02 -10.47
N VAL A 79 -6.08 10.64 -9.21
CA VAL A 79 -5.02 10.33 -8.24
C VAL A 79 -4.60 8.86 -8.30
N THR A 80 -3.36 8.58 -7.90
CA THR A 80 -2.87 7.22 -7.68
C THR A 80 -3.16 6.79 -6.25
N LEU A 81 -3.79 5.63 -6.08
CA LEU A 81 -4.10 5.07 -4.77
C LEU A 81 -3.06 4.04 -4.35
N LEU A 82 -2.69 4.08 -3.08
CA LEU A 82 -1.79 3.10 -2.48
C LEU A 82 -2.57 1.87 -2.02
N PRO A 83 -1.99 0.67 -2.14
CA PRO A 83 -2.63 -0.56 -1.69
C PRO A 83 -2.64 -0.67 -0.16
N LEU A 84 -3.70 -1.24 0.38
CA LEU A 84 -3.88 -1.58 1.79
C LEU A 84 -4.44 -3.01 1.87
N ILE A 85 -3.98 -3.80 2.83
CA ILE A 85 -4.58 -5.11 3.11
C ILE A 85 -5.97 -4.91 3.69
N GLN A 86 -6.96 -5.56 3.09
CA GLN A 86 -8.31 -5.64 3.65
C GLN A 86 -8.94 -6.98 3.22
N ASP A 87 -8.93 -7.92 4.16
CA ASP A 87 -9.50 -9.25 3.97
C ASP A 87 -11.01 -9.15 4.29
N ASP A 88 -11.78 -8.82 3.26
CA ASP A 88 -13.25 -8.68 3.23
C ASP A 88 -13.86 -7.54 4.07
N VAL A 89 -14.54 -6.63 3.36
CA VAL A 89 -15.63 -5.80 3.91
C VAL A 89 -16.94 -6.32 3.33
#